data_AF-A0A924J6H4-F1
#
_entry.id   AF-A0A924J6H4-F1
#
_cell.length_a   1.000
_cell.length_b   1.000
_cell.length_c   1.000
_cell.angle_alpha   90.00
_cell.angle_beta   90.00
_cell.angle_gamma   90.00
#
_symmetry.space_group_name_H-M   'P 1'
#
loop_
_entity.id
_entity.type
_entity.pdbx_description
1 polymer ?
#
loop_
_entity_poly.entity_id
_entity_poly.type
_entity_poly.pdbx_seq_one_letter_code
_entity_poly.pdbx_strand_id
1 'polypeptide(L)' 'MNKTVLLISATIFGIAGSYIPFLWGDTNVFGGWSILTGMIGGIFGIWVGVVLTRFLS' A
#
# COMPACT_ATOMS: atom_id res chain seq x y z
N MET A 1 5.52 17.11 -9.44
CA MET A 1 5.12 15.80 -8.87
C MET A 1 6.17 14.76 -9.21
N ASN A 2 6.92 14.30 -8.20
CA ASN A 2 7.93 13.28 -8.40
C ASN A 2 7.24 11.90 -8.47
N LYS A 3 6.98 11.41 -9.69
CA LYS A 3 6.25 10.16 -9.94
C LYS A 3 6.91 8.94 -9.28
N THR A 4 8.22 9.00 -9.09
CA THR A 4 9.00 7.99 -8.36
C THR A 4 8.55 7.84 -6.91
N VAL A 5 8.26 8.95 -6.22
CA VAL A 5 7.82 8.93 -4.81
C VAL A 5 6.44 8.27 -4.68
N LEU A 6 5.54 8.54 -5.63
CA LEU A 6 4.21 7.94 -5.68
C LEU A 6 4.25 6.42 -5.94
N LEU A 7 5.12 5.98 -6.85
CA LEU A 7 5.28 4.56 -7.13
C LEU A 7 5.88 3.81 -5.94
N ILE A 8 6.91 4.39 -5.30
CA ILE A 8 7.53 3.81 -4.11
C ILE A 8 6.52 3.70 -2.97
N SER A 9 5.74 4.76 -2.71
CA SER A 9 4.73 4.73 -1.65
C SER A 9 3.61 3.73 -1.96
N ALA A 10 3.14 3.67 -3.21
CA ALA A 10 2.16 2.66 -3.63
C ALA A 10 2.66 1.22 -3.41
N THR A 11 3.92 0.94 -3.74
CA THR A 11 4.50 -0.40 -3.56
C THR A 11 4.67 -0.75 -2.08
N ILE A 12 5.21 0.16 -1.26
CA ILE A 12 5.45 -0.10 0.17
C ILE A 12 4.13 -0.36 0.90
N PHE A 13 3.14 0.52 0.73
CA PHE A 13 1.86 0.37 1.41
C PHE A 13 1.00 -0.74 0.79
N GLY A 14 1.19 -1.08 -0.49
CA GLY A 14 0.55 -2.25 -1.11
C GLY A 14 1.07 -3.56 -0.51
N ILE A 15 2.39 -3.69 -0.36
CA ILE A 15 3.01 -4.86 0.30
C ILE A 15 2.58 -4.92 1.77
N ALA A 16 2.69 -3.80 2.50
CA ALA A 16 2.25 -3.73 3.89
C ALA A 16 0.76 -4.07 4.06
N GLY A 17 -0.09 -3.57 3.15
CA GLY A 17 -1.52 -3.86 3.12
C GLY A 17 -1.81 -5.35 2.93
N SER A 18 -1.10 -5.98 1.99
CA SER A 18 -1.24 -7.42 1.72
C SER A 18 -0.81 -8.32 2.89
N TYR A 19 -0.07 -7.77 3.85
CA TYR A 19 0.36 -8.47 5.06
C TYR A 19 -0.64 -8.36 6.22
N ILE A 20 -1.65 -7.49 6.12
CA ILE A 20 -2.68 -7.31 7.16
C ILE A 20 -3.46 -8.62 7.42
N PRO A 21 -3.88 -9.40 6.40
CA PRO A 21 -4.60 -10.66 6.64
C PRO A 21 -3.76 -11.72 7.33
N PHE A 22 -2.44 -11.70 7.11
CA PHE A 22 -1.51 -12.55 7.83
C PHE A 22 -1.53 -12.25 9.34
N LEU A 23 -1.68 -10.99 9.73
CA LEU A 23 -1.86 -10.58 11.13
C LEU A 23 -3.23 -10.98 11.71
N TRP A 24 -4.25 -11.16 10.86
CA TRP A 24 -5.55 -11.71 11.26
C TRP A 24 -5.57 -13.25 11.36
N GLY A 25 -4.43 -13.90 11.16
CA GLY A 25 -4.31 -15.36 11.22
C GLY A 25 -4.67 -16.06 9.92
N ASP A 26 -4.93 -15.33 8.83
CA ASP A 26 -5.08 -15.90 7.50
C ASP A 26 -3.70 -16.17 6.90
N THR A 27 -3.32 -17.45 6.87
CA THR A 27 -2.04 -17.88 6.29
C THR A 27 -2.05 -17.94 4.76
N ASN A 28 -3.20 -17.70 4.12
CA ASN A 28 -3.31 -17.66 2.67
C ASN A 28 -2.79 -16.33 2.12
N VAL A 29 -1.48 -16.28 1.86
CA VAL A 29 -0.80 -15.10 1.27
C VAL A 29 -1.39 -14.70 -0.08
N PHE A 30 -1.95 -15.65 -0.86
CA PHE A 30 -2.64 -15.41 -2.12
C PHE A 30 -4.18 -15.45 -2.00
N GLY A 31 -4.71 -15.39 -0.77
CA GLY A 31 -6.14 -15.33 -0.54
C GLY A 31 -6.75 -14.02 -1.04
N GLY A 32 -8.06 -14.03 -1.31
CA GLY A 32 -8.79 -12.84 -1.76
C GLY A 32 -8.65 -11.65 -0.80
N TRP A 33 -8.49 -11.92 0.51
CA TRP A 33 -8.25 -10.89 1.52
C TRP A 33 -6.90 -10.21 1.39
N SER A 34 -5.83 -10.93 1.06
CA SER A 34 -4.48 -10.38 0.84
C SER A 34 -4.44 -9.48 -0.39
N ILE A 35 -5.19 -9.84 -1.43
CA ILE A 35 -5.34 -9.01 -2.62
C ILE A 35 -6.16 -7.75 -2.30
N LEU A 36 -7.30 -7.88 -1.61
CA LEU A 36 -8.15 -6.74 -1.23
C LEU A 36 -7.43 -5.74 -0.34
N THR A 37 -6.79 -6.22 0.73
CA THR A 37 -6.05 -5.37 1.66
C THR A 37 -4.78 -4.79 1.04
N GLY A 38 -4.12 -5.52 0.13
CA GLY A 38 -3.01 -5.02 -0.67
C GLY A 38 -3.43 -3.92 -1.65
N MET A 39 -4.59 -4.05 -2.31
CA MET A 39 -5.14 -3.01 -3.18
C MET A 39 -5.52 -1.75 -2.39
N ILE A 40 -6.21 -1.92 -1.26
CA ILE A 40 -6.58 -0.81 -0.36
C ILE A 40 -5.32 -0.12 0.18
N GLY A 41 -4.32 -0.91 0.61
CA GLY A 41 -3.02 -0.42 1.06
C GLY A 41 -2.29 0.36 -0.03
N GLY A 42 -2.27 -0.14 -1.26
CA GLY A 42 -1.65 0.55 -2.40
C GLY A 42 -2.31 1.90 -2.72
N ILE A 43 -3.65 1.96 -2.71
CA ILE A 43 -4.41 3.21 -2.90
C ILE A 43 -4.12 4.20 -1.77
N PHE A 44 -4.09 3.72 -0.53
CA PHE A 44 -3.71 4.54 0.63
C PHE A 44 -2.27 5.06 0.51
N GLY A 45 -1.35 4.21 0.03
CA GLY A 45 0.04 4.59 -0.24
C GLY A 45 0.20 5.68 -1.29
N ILE A 46 -0.65 5.69 -2.32
CA ILE A 46 -0.69 6.79 -3.30
C ILE A 46 -1.12 8.09 -2.61
N TRP A 47 -2.17 8.05 -1.78
CA TRP A 47 -2.61 9.23 -1.03
C TRP A 47 -1.49 9.78 -0.12
N VAL A 48 -0.83 8.91 0.64
CA VAL A 48 0.33 9.28 1.48
C VAL A 48 1.45 9.87 0.62
N GLY A 49 1.75 9.29 -0.55
CA GLY A 49 2.73 9.82 -1.50
C GLY A 49 2.38 11.21 -2.05
N VAL A 50 1.10 11.48 -2.31
CA VAL A 50 0.61 12.82 -2.72
C VAL A 50 0.79 13.82 -1.57
N VAL A 51 0.44 13.45 -0.34
CA VAL A 51 0.62 14.31 0.84
C VAL A 51 2.10 14.62 1.07
N LEU A 52 2.97 13.61 1.02
CA LEU A 52 4.42 13.78 1.15
C LEU A 52 4.99 14.68 0.04
N THR A 53 4.60 14.46 -1.22
CA THR A 53 5.09 15.30 -2.32
C THR A 53 4.55 16.74 -2.28
N ARG A 54 3.40 16.99 -1.64
CA ARG A 54 2.93 18.35 -1.33
C ARG A 54 3.71 18.98 -0.19
N PHE A 55 4.10 18.20 0.82
CA PHE A 55 4.86 18.70 1.97
C PHE A 55 6.33 19.00 1.65
N LEU A 56 6.91 18.27 0.69
CA LEU A 56 8.28 18.47 0.20
C LEU A 56 8.40 19.50 -0.94
N SER A 57 7.28 20.06 -1.42
CA SER A 57 7.24 21.09 -2.48
C SER A 57 7.02 22.48 -1.91
#